data_AF-A0A3N5H8C9-F1
#
_entry.id   AF-A0A3N5H8C9-F1
#
_cell.length_a   1.000
_cell.length_b   1.000
_cell.length_c   1.000
_cell.angle_alpha   90.00
_cell.angle_beta   90.00
_cell.angle_gamma   90.00
#
_symmetry.space_group_name_H-M   'P 1'
#
loop_
_entity.id
_entity.type
_entity.pdbx_description
1 polymer ?
#
loop_
_entity_poly.entity_id
_entity_poly.type
_entity_poly.pdbx_seq_one_letter_code
_entity_poly.pdbx_strand_id
1 'polypeptide(L)'
;MDARLQRLCRRVQRGERLSDAEMRWLRTAADEETRALAEALAGRLAAGPSRAAGREHGGLRATWTDEGPGTEDVLAQVVPSLADAAAPGILSREGPAGLVVTYLSNGTAVDADRAGVSLEAVDRAAWSHLEARVAEPRPVIVDRGQPRLSPEPLGLWALCEADGADGARLLGREQRRRLFEVVGAGPYRVSLARRVLALVAPLLDPSAVALLESVEPGPDGIRGRFALQPDGTLQRLGTG
;
A
#
# COMPACT_ATOMS: atom_id res chain seq x y z
N MET A 1 -19.71 24.69 6.41
CA MET A 1 -18.35 24.97 6.94
C MET A 1 -18.25 26.43 7.29
N ASP A 2 -18.06 26.77 8.58
CA ASP A 2 -18.05 28.14 9.09
C ASP A 2 -16.87 28.96 8.51
N ALA A 3 -17.13 30.20 8.08
CA ALA A 3 -16.12 31.12 7.55
C ALA A 3 -14.99 31.40 8.54
N ARG A 4 -15.26 31.24 9.84
CA ARG A 4 -14.26 31.36 10.91
C ARG A 4 -13.26 30.18 10.92
N LEU A 5 -13.75 28.95 10.67
CA LEU A 5 -12.92 27.74 10.58
C LEU A 5 -11.94 27.84 9.40
N GLN A 6 -12.45 28.25 8.24
CA GLN A 6 -11.63 28.45 7.03
C GLN A 6 -10.54 29.52 7.19
N ARG A 7 -10.78 30.53 8.03
CA ARG A 7 -9.78 31.56 8.33
C ARG A 7 -8.68 30.99 9.25
N LEU A 8 -9.03 30.19 10.24
CA LEU A 8 -8.08 29.57 11.17
C LEU A 8 -7.21 28.51 10.47
N CYS A 9 -7.80 27.65 9.63
CA CYS A 9 -7.04 26.66 8.84
C CYS A 9 -5.99 27.33 7.94
N ARG A 10 -6.34 28.44 7.28
CA ARG A 10 -5.40 29.22 6.45
C ARG A 10 -4.25 29.83 7.26
N ARG A 11 -4.46 30.17 8.53
CA ARG A 11 -3.42 30.69 9.42
C ARG A 11 -2.47 29.58 9.88
N VAL A 12 -3.01 28.41 10.22
CA VAL A 12 -2.20 27.21 10.54
C VAL A 12 -1.35 26.79 9.35
N GLN A 13 -1.92 26.76 8.14
CA GLN A 13 -1.18 26.44 6.91
C GLN A 13 -0.05 27.42 6.59
N ARG A 14 -0.12 28.65 7.11
CA ARG A 14 0.93 29.67 6.97
C ARG A 14 1.94 29.67 8.12
N GLY A 15 1.82 28.73 9.07
CA GLY A 15 2.70 28.65 10.24
C GLY A 15 2.47 29.76 11.27
N GLU A 16 1.33 30.45 11.22
CA GLU A 16 1.01 31.48 12.20
C GLU A 16 0.62 30.83 13.55
N ARG A 17 1.14 31.40 14.65
CA ARG A 17 0.76 30.95 15.99
C ARG A 17 -0.71 31.28 16.27
N LEU A 18 -1.45 30.26 16.67
CA LEU A 18 -2.81 30.40 17.21
C LEU A 18 -2.73 30.66 18.71
N SER A 19 -3.68 31.44 19.22
CA SER A 19 -3.90 31.59 20.66
C SER A 19 -4.49 30.32 21.26
N ASP A 20 -4.32 30.12 22.57
CA ASP A 20 -4.89 28.97 23.28
C ASP A 20 -6.41 28.90 23.18
N ALA A 21 -7.09 30.05 23.07
CA ALA A 21 -8.53 30.10 22.86
C ALA A 21 -8.93 29.58 21.48
N GLU A 22 -8.16 29.90 20.44
CA GLU A 22 -8.38 29.40 19.07
C GLU A 22 -8.07 27.89 18.96
N MET A 23 -7.01 27.43 19.64
CA MET A 23 -6.68 26.00 19.75
C MET A 23 -7.76 25.20 20.46
N ARG A 24 -8.31 25.70 21.57
CA ARG A 24 -9.44 25.06 22.27
C ARG A 24 -10.68 25.01 21.39
N TRP A 25 -10.98 26.09 20.68
CA TRP A 25 -12.13 26.14 19.78
C TRP A 25 -12.00 25.15 18.62
N LEU A 26 -10.82 25.03 18.00
CA LEU A 26 -10.57 24.03 16.94
C LEU A 26 -10.78 22.59 17.43
N ARG A 27 -10.37 22.29 18.66
CA ARG A 27 -10.59 20.97 19.27
C ARG A 27 -12.08 20.70 19.46
N THR A 28 -12.82 21.64 20.05
CA THR A 28 -14.28 21.51 20.23
C THR A 28 -15.02 21.37 18.89
N ALA A 29 -14.63 22.12 17.86
CA ALA A 29 -15.22 22.01 16.54
C ALA A 29 -14.94 20.65 15.88
N ALA A 30 -13.72 20.12 16.01
CA ALA A 30 -13.37 18.78 15.54
C ALA A 30 -14.15 17.68 16.28
N ASP A 31 -14.34 17.83 17.59
CA ASP A 31 -15.13 16.90 18.41
C ASP A 31 -16.62 16.91 18.03
N GLU A 32 -17.18 18.07 17.66
CA GLU A 32 -18.55 18.20 17.14
C GLU A 32 -18.73 17.55 15.76
N GLU A 33 -17.77 17.76 14.86
CA GLU A 33 -17.80 17.16 13.51
C GLU A 33 -17.65 15.63 13.58
N THR A 34 -16.78 15.15 14.46
CA THR A 34 -16.60 13.70 14.73
C THR A 34 -17.87 13.08 15.31
N ARG A 35 -18.57 13.78 16.21
CA ARG A 35 -19.84 13.34 16.79
C ARG A 35 -20.97 13.32 15.76
N ALA A 36 -21.10 14.36 14.94
CA ALA A 36 -22.09 14.42 13.88
C ALA A 36 -21.89 13.29 12.84
N LEU A 37 -20.62 12.95 12.54
CA LEU A 37 -20.29 11.83 11.68
C LEU A 37 -20.67 10.48 12.31
N ALA A 38 -20.43 10.31 13.61
CA ALA A 38 -20.80 9.10 14.35
C ALA A 38 -22.33 8.90 14.41
N GLU A 39 -23.10 9.97 14.61
CA GLU A 39 -24.57 9.93 14.60
C GLU A 39 -25.12 9.61 13.19
N ALA A 40 -24.54 10.19 12.14
CA ALA A 40 -24.90 9.88 10.76
C ALA A 40 -24.61 8.42 10.38
N LEU A 41 -23.51 7.85 10.91
CA LEU A 41 -23.18 6.44 10.73
C LEU A 41 -24.18 5.53 11.45
N ALA A 42 -24.56 5.86 12.69
CA ALA A 42 -25.55 5.12 13.46
C ALA A 42 -26.93 5.09 12.78
N GLY A 43 -27.34 6.19 12.15
CA GLY A 43 -28.58 6.26 11.38
C GLY A 43 -28.58 5.38 10.11
N ARG A 44 -27.42 5.22 9.45
CA ARG A 44 -27.28 4.38 8.25
C ARG A 44 -27.22 2.89 8.56
N LEU A 45 -26.66 2.51 9.70
CA LEU A 45 -26.62 1.12 10.15
C LEU A 45 -28.00 0.59 10.57
N ALA A 46 -28.96 1.48 10.87
CA ALA A 46 -30.35 1.13 11.13
C ALA A 46 -31.18 0.86 9.86
N ALA A 47 -30.69 1.25 8.68
CA ALA A 47 -31.33 0.99 7.39
C ALA A 47 -30.66 -0.22 6.72
N GLY A 48 -31.21 -1.41 6.94
CA GLY A 48 -30.64 -2.68 6.48
C GLY A 48 -30.45 -2.79 4.95
N PRO A 49 -29.60 -3.73 4.48
CA PRO A 49 -29.23 -3.83 3.07
C PRO A 49 -30.30 -4.55 2.23
N SER A 50 -30.66 -3.94 1.10
CA SER A 50 -31.42 -4.56 0.02
C SER A 50 -30.48 -5.37 -0.89
N ARG A 51 -30.85 -6.62 -1.20
CA ARG A 51 -30.14 -7.56 -2.08
C ARG A 51 -30.58 -7.39 -3.54
N ALA A 52 -29.64 -7.46 -4.50
CA ALA A 52 -29.79 -8.24 -5.74
C ALA A 52 -28.54 -8.19 -6.65
N ALA A 53 -28.14 -9.40 -7.11
CA ALA A 53 -27.68 -9.84 -8.45
C ALA A 53 -26.57 -9.05 -9.20
N GLY A 54 -25.54 -9.65 -9.79
CA GLY A 54 -25.46 -10.92 -10.52
C GLY A 54 -25.39 -10.64 -12.03
N ARG A 55 -24.19 -10.76 -12.64
CA ARG A 55 -24.02 -10.94 -14.10
C ARG A 55 -22.63 -11.44 -14.45
N GLU A 56 -22.60 -12.68 -14.94
CA GLU A 56 -21.54 -13.27 -15.76
C GLU A 56 -21.55 -12.65 -17.17
N HIS A 57 -20.39 -12.56 -17.83
CA HIS A 57 -20.07 -12.55 -19.27
C HIS A 57 -18.52 -12.64 -19.31
N GLY A 58 -17.80 -13.35 -20.17
CA GLY A 58 -18.05 -14.18 -21.34
C GLY A 58 -16.70 -14.80 -21.74
N GLY A 59 -16.72 -15.98 -22.35
CA GLY A 59 -15.54 -16.81 -22.57
C GLY A 59 -14.56 -16.32 -23.64
N LEU A 60 -13.33 -16.82 -23.53
CA LEU A 60 -12.39 -17.03 -24.64
C LEU A 60 -11.52 -18.23 -24.27
N ARG A 61 -11.73 -19.34 -24.99
CA ARG A 61 -10.83 -20.50 -24.99
C ARG A 61 -9.54 -20.09 -25.71
N ALA A 62 -8.43 -20.02 -24.98
CA ALA A 62 -7.10 -20.15 -25.56
C ALA A 62 -6.68 -21.61 -25.43
N THR A 63 -6.46 -22.27 -26.56
CA THR A 63 -5.68 -23.51 -26.61
C THR A 63 -4.22 -23.13 -26.35
N TRP A 64 -3.82 -23.15 -25.08
CA TRP A 64 -2.41 -23.08 -24.69
C TRP A 64 -1.78 -24.45 -24.91
N THR A 65 -0.81 -24.52 -25.82
CA THR A 65 0.17 -25.60 -25.83
C THR A 65 1.04 -25.47 -24.60
N ASP A 66 1.13 -26.56 -23.84
CA ASP A 66 1.83 -26.72 -22.56
C ASP A 66 3.36 -26.78 -22.77
N GLU A 67 3.94 -25.75 -23.37
CA GLU A 67 5.37 -25.48 -23.28
C GLU A 67 5.53 -24.42 -22.19
N GLY A 68 5.98 -24.85 -21.01
CA GLY A 68 6.28 -23.94 -19.92
C GLY A 68 7.28 -22.87 -20.38
N PRO A 69 7.23 -21.64 -19.81
CA PRO A 69 8.14 -20.57 -20.19
C PRO A 69 9.59 -21.04 -20.08
N GLY A 70 10.39 -20.76 -21.11
CA GLY A 70 11.81 -21.08 -21.09
C GLY A 70 12.52 -20.37 -19.92
N THR A 71 13.71 -20.85 -19.56
CA THR A 71 14.55 -20.24 -18.50
C THR A 71 14.84 -18.76 -18.76
N GLU A 72 15.08 -18.39 -20.03
CA GLU A 72 15.26 -17.00 -20.46
C GLU A 72 13.97 -16.17 -20.29
N ASP A 73 12.79 -16.77 -20.53
CA ASP A 73 11.50 -16.09 -20.37
C ASP A 73 11.24 -15.76 -18.90
N VAL A 74 11.60 -16.67 -17.98
CA VAL A 74 11.50 -16.43 -16.54
C VAL A 74 12.38 -15.24 -16.14
N LEU A 75 13.66 -15.25 -16.52
CA LEU A 75 14.59 -14.20 -16.14
C LEU A 75 14.23 -12.84 -16.74
N ALA A 76 13.61 -12.77 -17.91
CA ALA A 76 13.26 -11.52 -18.59
C ALA A 76 12.07 -10.78 -17.96
N GLN A 77 11.23 -11.47 -17.19
CA GLN A 77 9.94 -10.93 -16.70
C GLN A 77 9.72 -11.10 -15.20
N VAL A 78 10.70 -11.68 -14.50
CA VAL A 78 10.56 -11.92 -13.06
C VAL A 78 10.57 -10.62 -12.25
N VAL A 79 9.70 -10.56 -11.23
CA VAL A 79 9.64 -9.53 -10.21
C VAL A 79 9.54 -10.15 -8.82
N PRO A 80 10.10 -9.53 -7.77
CA PRO A 80 9.98 -10.02 -6.42
C PRO A 80 8.68 -9.53 -5.77
N SER A 81 8.06 -10.38 -4.96
CA SER A 81 6.84 -10.11 -4.19
C SER A 81 7.07 -10.49 -2.74
N LEU A 82 6.64 -9.63 -1.82
CA LEU A 82 6.67 -9.95 -0.39
C LEU A 82 5.52 -10.88 -0.03
N ALA A 83 5.74 -11.76 0.95
CA ALA A 83 4.74 -12.67 1.51
C ALA A 83 4.96 -12.89 3.01
N ASP A 84 3.91 -13.28 3.73
CA ASP A 84 3.99 -13.62 5.16
C ASP A 84 4.71 -14.95 5.41
N ALA A 85 4.61 -15.90 4.48
CA ALA A 85 5.24 -17.21 4.56
C ALA A 85 5.56 -17.76 3.17
N ALA A 86 6.53 -18.66 3.10
CA ALA A 86 6.85 -19.39 1.87
C ALA A 86 5.77 -20.44 1.58
N ALA A 87 5.27 -20.46 0.35
CA ALA A 87 4.40 -21.54 -0.11
C ALA A 87 5.26 -22.75 -0.56
N PRO A 88 4.85 -24.00 -0.26
CA PRO A 88 5.56 -25.19 -0.72
C PRO A 88 5.73 -25.20 -2.25
N GLY A 89 6.93 -25.56 -2.73
CA GLY A 89 7.24 -25.63 -4.16
C GLY A 89 7.44 -24.28 -4.84
N ILE A 90 7.25 -23.15 -4.14
CA ILE A 90 7.47 -21.82 -4.70
C ILE A 90 8.89 -21.33 -4.40
N LEU A 91 9.57 -20.86 -5.45
CA LEU A 91 10.90 -20.27 -5.34
C LEU A 91 10.84 -19.04 -4.43
N SER A 92 11.62 -19.08 -3.35
CA SER A 92 11.57 -18.05 -2.31
C SER A 92 12.89 -17.96 -1.52
N ARG A 93 13.04 -16.87 -0.77
CA ARG A 93 14.10 -16.67 0.21
C ARG A 93 13.63 -15.81 1.37
N GLU A 94 14.39 -15.77 2.45
CA GLU A 94 14.16 -14.85 3.55
C GLU A 94 14.25 -13.39 3.09
N GLY A 95 13.36 -12.55 3.63
CA GLY A 95 13.26 -11.13 3.39
C GLY A 95 13.32 -10.31 4.69
N PRO A 96 13.21 -8.98 4.58
CA PRO A 96 13.25 -8.10 5.75
C PRO A 96 11.99 -8.25 6.61
N ALA A 97 12.04 -7.78 7.85
CA ALA A 97 10.91 -7.74 8.77
C ALA A 97 10.23 -9.10 9.05
N GLY A 98 10.98 -10.20 8.88
CA GLY A 98 10.45 -11.57 9.00
C GLY A 98 9.49 -11.96 7.87
N LEU A 99 9.54 -11.25 6.74
CA LEU A 99 8.81 -11.58 5.51
C LEU A 99 9.61 -12.53 4.65
N VAL A 100 8.94 -13.13 3.67
CA VAL A 100 9.55 -13.93 2.62
C VAL A 100 9.51 -13.16 1.31
N VAL A 101 10.59 -13.24 0.53
CA VAL A 101 10.62 -12.79 -0.87
C VAL A 101 10.29 -14.00 -1.74
N THR A 102 9.19 -13.90 -2.48
CA THR A 102 8.77 -14.85 -3.53
C THR A 102 8.96 -14.21 -4.90
N TYR A 103 9.01 -15.00 -5.96
CA TYR A 103 9.22 -14.47 -7.31
C TYR A 103 8.01 -14.76 -8.19
N LEU A 104 7.62 -13.76 -8.97
CA LEU A 104 6.52 -13.83 -9.93
C LEU A 104 7.06 -13.63 -11.34
N SER A 105 6.68 -14.47 -12.29
CA SER A 105 6.85 -14.23 -13.73
C SER A 105 5.47 -14.17 -14.36
N ASN A 106 5.17 -13.09 -15.09
CA ASN A 106 3.83 -12.82 -15.63
C ASN A 106 2.69 -12.95 -14.61
N GLY A 107 2.93 -12.47 -13.39
CA GLY A 107 1.97 -12.54 -12.29
C GLY A 107 1.78 -13.93 -11.66
N THR A 108 2.47 -14.96 -12.18
CA THR A 108 2.42 -16.33 -11.68
C THR A 108 3.65 -16.63 -10.83
N ALA A 109 3.48 -17.32 -9.70
CA ALA A 109 4.60 -17.69 -8.84
C ALA A 109 5.57 -18.64 -9.55
N VAL A 110 6.87 -18.38 -9.44
CA VAL A 110 7.92 -19.22 -10.02
C VAL A 110 8.04 -20.50 -9.18
N ASP A 111 7.84 -21.64 -9.83
CA ASP A 111 8.02 -22.96 -9.25
C ASP A 111 9.53 -23.27 -9.11
N ALA A 112 9.94 -23.70 -7.92
CA ALA A 112 11.34 -23.94 -7.58
C ALA A 112 11.95 -25.09 -8.40
N ASP A 113 11.17 -26.13 -8.71
CA ASP A 113 11.63 -27.32 -9.43
C ASP A 113 11.66 -27.07 -10.95
N ARG A 114 10.82 -26.16 -11.44
CA ARG A 114 10.70 -25.85 -12.87
C ARG A 114 11.51 -24.65 -13.34
N ALA A 115 12.03 -23.84 -12.41
CA ALA A 115 12.72 -22.61 -12.77
C ALA A 115 13.91 -22.85 -13.72
N GLY A 116 14.61 -23.99 -13.60
CA GLY A 116 15.79 -24.31 -14.43
C GLY A 116 16.95 -23.29 -14.30
N VAL A 117 16.85 -22.37 -13.35
CA VAL A 117 17.75 -21.23 -13.11
C VAL A 117 18.01 -21.12 -11.61
N SER A 118 19.19 -20.65 -11.22
CA SER A 118 19.52 -20.49 -9.80
C SER A 118 18.70 -19.39 -9.14
N LEU A 119 18.36 -19.59 -7.86
CA LEU A 119 17.71 -18.58 -7.01
C LEU A 119 18.45 -17.23 -7.04
N GLU A 120 19.78 -17.24 -7.03
CA GLU A 120 20.60 -16.02 -7.07
C GLU A 120 20.43 -15.25 -8.38
N ALA A 121 20.39 -15.94 -9.52
CA ALA A 121 20.18 -15.30 -10.82
C ALA A 121 18.77 -14.72 -10.93
N VAL A 122 17.76 -15.46 -10.45
CA VAL A 122 16.37 -14.98 -10.38
C VAL A 122 16.27 -13.75 -9.47
N ASP A 123 16.86 -13.78 -8.29
CA ASP A 123 16.85 -12.65 -7.36
C ASP A 123 17.49 -11.41 -7.98
N ARG A 124 18.69 -11.55 -8.55
CA ARG A 124 19.41 -10.46 -9.20
C ARG A 124 18.61 -9.83 -10.34
N ALA A 125 18.01 -10.65 -11.21
CA ALA A 125 17.18 -10.17 -12.31
C ALA A 125 15.93 -9.44 -11.78
N ALA A 126 15.23 -10.04 -10.81
CA ALA A 126 14.01 -9.49 -10.22
C ALA A 126 14.23 -8.11 -9.60
N TRP A 127 15.29 -7.92 -8.81
CA TRP A 127 15.61 -6.61 -8.22
C TRP A 127 16.10 -5.61 -9.26
N SER A 128 16.89 -6.04 -10.24
CA SER A 128 17.31 -5.17 -11.36
C SER A 128 16.09 -4.64 -12.13
N HIS A 129 15.08 -5.47 -12.36
CA HIS A 129 13.84 -5.06 -13.03
C HIS A 129 13.05 -4.05 -12.20
N LEU A 130 12.95 -4.25 -10.88
CA LEU A 130 12.28 -3.28 -10.03
C LEU A 130 12.99 -1.92 -9.99
N GLU A 131 14.32 -1.90 -9.91
CA GLU A 131 15.08 -0.64 -9.94
C GLU A 131 14.91 0.09 -11.28
N ALA A 132 14.77 -0.64 -12.39
CA ALA A 132 14.49 -0.06 -13.70
C ALA A 132 13.03 0.42 -13.87
N ARG A 133 12.11 -0.04 -13.01
CA ARG A 133 10.66 0.19 -13.12
C ARG A 133 10.09 0.82 -11.85
N VAL A 134 10.58 2.02 -11.54
CA VAL A 134 10.09 2.83 -10.44
C VAL A 134 8.61 3.17 -10.64
N ALA A 135 7.80 2.92 -9.62
CA ALA A 135 6.39 3.27 -9.58
C ALA A 135 6.22 4.72 -9.12
N GLU A 136 5.25 5.42 -9.68
CA GLU A 136 4.90 6.77 -9.25
C GLU A 136 4.05 6.71 -7.97
N PRO A 137 4.46 7.32 -6.84
CA PRO A 137 3.63 7.40 -5.66
C PRO A 137 2.38 8.24 -5.94
N ARG A 138 1.19 7.64 -5.80
CA ARG A 138 -0.09 8.31 -6.08
C ARG A 138 -0.82 8.64 -4.78
N PRO A 139 -1.36 9.85 -4.61
CA PRO A 139 -2.12 10.17 -3.42
C PRO A 139 -3.42 9.35 -3.37
N VAL A 140 -3.81 8.96 -2.17
CA VAL A 140 -5.00 8.14 -1.91
C VAL A 140 -5.78 8.65 -0.71
N ILE A 141 -7.06 8.30 -0.69
CA ILE A 141 -7.95 8.41 0.48
C ILE A 141 -8.42 7.02 0.89
N VAL A 142 -8.96 6.92 2.10
CA VAL A 142 -9.64 5.71 2.57
C VAL A 142 -11.14 5.97 2.62
N ASP A 143 -11.90 5.25 1.81
CA ASP A 143 -13.36 5.32 1.76
C ASP A 143 -13.91 3.99 2.28
N ARG A 144 -14.51 4.00 3.48
CA ARG A 144 -15.03 2.81 4.17
C ARG A 144 -14.00 1.66 4.25
N GLY A 145 -12.80 1.98 4.73
CA GLY A 145 -11.69 1.03 4.85
C GLY A 145 -11.03 0.63 3.53
N GLN A 146 -11.52 1.12 2.38
CA GLN A 146 -11.00 0.79 1.07
C GLN A 146 -10.16 1.97 0.51
N PRO A 147 -8.90 1.74 0.13
CA PRO A 147 -8.07 2.79 -0.46
C PRO A 147 -8.56 3.15 -1.88
N ARG A 148 -8.62 4.44 -2.18
CA ARG A 148 -9.02 4.98 -3.49
C ARG A 148 -8.06 6.09 -3.90
N LEU A 149 -7.76 6.19 -5.19
CA LEU A 149 -6.94 7.28 -5.72
C LEU A 149 -7.61 8.63 -5.44
N SER A 150 -6.80 9.58 -5.00
CA SER A 150 -7.17 10.95 -4.73
C SER A 150 -6.50 11.86 -5.77
N PRO A 151 -7.16 12.94 -6.22
CA PRO A 151 -6.48 14.00 -6.96
C PRO A 151 -5.62 14.88 -6.05
N GLU A 152 -5.85 14.87 -4.73
CA GLU A 152 -5.20 15.74 -3.74
C GLU A 152 -4.33 14.94 -2.76
N PRO A 153 -3.13 15.43 -2.39
CA PRO A 153 -2.25 14.78 -1.42
C PRO A 153 -2.74 15.03 0.01
N LEU A 154 -3.55 14.11 0.53
CA LEU A 154 -4.13 14.17 1.89
C LEU A 154 -3.31 13.37 2.92
N GLY A 155 -2.00 13.23 2.70
CA GLY A 155 -1.08 12.57 3.63
C GLY A 155 -0.97 11.04 3.47
N LEU A 156 -1.73 10.42 2.57
CA LEU A 156 -1.60 8.99 2.26
C LEU A 156 -1.26 8.78 0.78
N TRP A 157 -0.31 7.89 0.51
CA TRP A 157 0.19 7.58 -0.83
C TRP A 157 0.19 6.07 -1.09
N ALA A 158 0.15 5.70 -2.35
CA ALA A 158 0.13 4.32 -2.83
C ALA A 158 1.18 4.09 -3.93
N LEU A 159 1.82 2.92 -3.89
CA LEU A 159 2.40 2.27 -5.06
C LEU A 159 1.40 1.23 -5.55
N CYS A 160 0.97 1.32 -6.81
CA CYS A 160 -0.18 0.57 -7.33
C CYS A 160 0.00 0.15 -8.80
N GLU A 161 1.14 -0.44 -9.15
CA GLU A 161 1.38 -0.96 -10.50
C GLU A 161 0.60 -2.24 -10.80
N ALA A 162 -0.01 -2.84 -9.75
CA ALA A 162 -0.89 -3.99 -9.84
C ALA A 162 -0.24 -5.29 -10.35
N ASP A 163 1.09 -5.37 -10.34
CA ASP A 163 1.86 -6.58 -10.68
C ASP A 163 2.29 -7.41 -9.46
N GLY A 164 1.85 -7.00 -8.25
CA GLY A 164 2.12 -7.70 -7.00
C GLY A 164 3.50 -7.41 -6.41
N ALA A 165 4.31 -6.56 -7.05
CA ALA A 165 5.64 -6.21 -6.56
C ALA A 165 5.67 -4.91 -5.72
N ASP A 166 4.51 -4.27 -5.50
CA ASP A 166 4.42 -2.94 -4.88
C ASP A 166 5.05 -2.88 -3.48
N GLY A 167 4.89 -3.93 -2.68
CA GLY A 167 5.54 -4.03 -1.37
C GLY A 167 7.07 -4.16 -1.48
N ALA A 168 7.56 -4.93 -2.45
CA ALA A 168 8.98 -5.13 -2.68
C ALA A 168 9.64 -3.87 -3.25
N ARG A 169 8.93 -3.10 -4.09
CA ARG A 169 9.41 -1.81 -4.62
C ARG A 169 9.89 -0.86 -3.54
N LEU A 170 9.23 -0.83 -2.38
CA LEU A 170 9.64 0.02 -1.25
C LEU A 170 11.10 -0.22 -0.80
N LEU A 171 11.64 -1.41 -1.07
CA LEU A 171 13.01 -1.80 -0.74
C LEU A 171 14.03 -1.42 -1.83
N GLY A 172 13.57 -0.97 -3.00
CA GLY A 172 14.42 -0.47 -4.08
C GLY A 172 14.96 0.93 -3.79
N ARG A 173 16.22 1.18 -4.12
CA ARG A 173 16.89 2.47 -3.90
C ARG A 173 16.25 3.57 -4.72
N GLU A 174 16.01 3.33 -6.00
CA GLU A 174 15.45 4.33 -6.91
C GLU A 174 13.99 4.64 -6.53
N GLN A 175 13.23 3.62 -6.11
CA GLN A 175 11.89 3.81 -5.56
C GLN A 175 11.89 4.66 -4.29
N ARG A 176 12.82 4.42 -3.35
CA ARG A 176 12.92 5.23 -2.13
C ARG A 176 13.29 6.68 -2.43
N ARG A 177 14.18 6.91 -3.39
CA ARG A 177 14.48 8.27 -3.86
C ARG A 177 13.21 8.93 -4.40
N ARG A 178 12.46 8.22 -5.25
CA ARG A 178 11.20 8.75 -5.80
C ARG A 178 10.16 9.03 -4.71
N LEU A 179 10.06 8.16 -3.72
CA LEU A 179 9.16 8.36 -2.59
C LEU A 179 9.55 9.61 -1.80
N PHE A 180 10.85 9.81 -1.53
CA PHE A 180 11.34 11.02 -0.88
C PHE A 180 11.01 12.30 -1.66
N GLU A 181 11.18 12.28 -2.99
CA GLU A 181 10.89 13.43 -3.86
C GLU A 181 9.41 13.83 -3.84
N VAL A 182 8.50 12.84 -3.81
CA VAL A 182 7.05 13.07 -3.93
C VAL A 182 6.38 13.26 -2.56
N VAL A 183 6.79 12.49 -1.56
CA VAL A 183 6.14 12.41 -0.25
C VAL A 183 6.88 13.24 0.81
N GLY A 184 8.16 13.54 0.59
CA GLY A 184 9.04 14.18 1.56
C GLY A 184 9.84 13.17 2.38
N ALA A 185 10.64 13.64 3.34
CA ALA A 185 11.52 12.76 4.11
C ALA A 185 10.76 11.75 4.99
N GLY A 186 11.22 10.49 4.98
CA GLY A 186 10.78 9.46 5.92
C GLY A 186 11.32 9.66 7.35
N PRO A 187 10.99 8.78 8.31
CA PRO A 187 10.43 7.43 8.12
C PRO A 187 8.95 7.42 7.73
N TYR A 188 8.54 6.31 7.10
CA TYR A 188 7.15 6.09 6.69
C TYR A 188 6.53 4.93 7.47
N ARG A 189 5.26 5.11 7.84
CA ARG A 189 4.36 4.02 8.16
C ARG A 189 3.95 3.32 6.86
N VAL A 190 3.96 1.98 6.86
CA VAL A 190 3.63 1.17 5.68
C VAL A 190 2.52 0.17 6.01
N SER A 191 1.57 0.04 5.09
CA SER A 191 0.60 -1.07 5.06
C SER A 191 0.79 -1.90 3.80
N LEU A 192 0.92 -3.21 4.01
CA LEU A 192 1.00 -4.24 2.98
C LEU A 192 -0.27 -5.10 2.96
N ALA A 193 -1.37 -4.56 3.50
CA ALA A 193 -2.62 -5.26 3.73
C ALA A 193 -3.32 -5.71 2.43
N ARG A 194 -2.73 -5.45 1.26
CA ARG A 194 -3.14 -5.96 -0.06
C ARG A 194 -1.89 -6.26 -0.88
N ARG A 195 -1.89 -7.35 -1.64
CA ARG A 195 -0.74 -7.78 -2.45
C ARG A 195 -0.34 -6.79 -3.54
N VAL A 196 -1.33 -6.21 -4.21
CA VAL A 196 -1.17 -5.34 -5.39
C VAL A 196 -1.19 -3.85 -5.05
N LEU A 197 -0.91 -3.51 -3.79
CA LEU A 197 -0.97 -2.15 -3.30
C LEU A 197 -0.14 -2.00 -2.04
N ALA A 198 0.92 -1.20 -2.11
CA ALA A 198 1.65 -0.76 -0.92
C ALA A 198 1.21 0.66 -0.56
N LEU A 199 0.75 0.85 0.67
CA LEU A 199 0.33 2.15 1.18
C LEU A 199 1.37 2.72 2.14
N VAL A 200 1.61 4.02 2.04
CA VAL A 200 2.61 4.73 2.85
C VAL A 200 2.05 6.05 3.38
N ALA A 201 2.36 6.32 4.65
CA ALA A 201 2.08 7.59 5.31
C ALA A 201 3.36 8.06 6.06
N PRO A 202 3.74 9.35 6.00
CA PRO A 202 4.80 9.92 6.82
C PRO A 202 4.51 9.64 8.29
N LEU A 203 5.49 9.11 9.01
CA LEU A 203 5.29 8.72 10.40
C LEU A 203 4.98 9.93 11.31
N LEU A 204 5.41 11.13 10.90
CA LEU A 204 5.16 12.39 11.61
C LEU A 204 3.77 13.00 11.33
N ASP A 205 2.97 12.41 10.44
CA ASP A 205 1.58 12.80 10.21
C ASP A 205 0.62 11.82 10.91
N PRO A 206 0.18 12.10 12.15
CA PRO A 206 -0.68 11.19 12.90
C PRO A 206 -2.05 10.99 12.26
N SER A 207 -2.54 11.96 11.48
CA SER A 207 -3.85 11.85 10.81
C SER A 207 -3.77 10.86 9.65
N ALA A 208 -2.71 10.96 8.84
CA ALA A 208 -2.43 10.00 7.79
C ALA A 208 -2.18 8.59 8.32
N VAL A 209 -1.45 8.47 9.43
CA VAL A 209 -1.21 7.17 10.09
C VAL A 209 -2.53 6.58 10.59
N ALA A 210 -3.41 7.36 11.22
CA ALA A 210 -4.72 6.87 11.65
C ALA A 210 -5.58 6.40 10.46
N LEU A 211 -5.56 7.14 9.35
CA LEU A 211 -6.23 6.72 8.11
C LEU A 211 -5.65 5.40 7.57
N LEU A 212 -4.33 5.27 7.53
CA LEU A 212 -3.66 4.05 7.11
C LEU A 212 -4.04 2.84 7.98
N GLU A 213 -4.17 3.02 9.29
CA GLU A 213 -4.56 1.98 10.24
C GLU A 213 -6.05 1.59 10.13
N SER A 214 -6.88 2.43 9.48
CA SER A 214 -8.28 2.10 9.19
C SER A 214 -8.49 1.26 7.92
N VAL A 215 -7.42 0.98 7.16
CA VAL A 215 -7.50 0.21 5.92
C VAL A 215 -7.83 -1.25 6.22
N GLU A 216 -8.88 -1.76 5.57
CA GLU A 216 -9.27 -3.16 5.67
C GLU A 216 -8.32 -4.06 4.87
N PRO A 217 -7.79 -5.13 5.49
CA PRO A 217 -6.93 -6.08 4.81
C PRO A 217 -7.70 -6.89 3.77
N GLY A 218 -7.09 -7.04 2.60
CA GLY A 218 -7.52 -7.97 1.58
C GLY A 218 -7.14 -9.42 1.91
N PRO A 219 -7.71 -10.41 1.20
CA PRO A 219 -7.46 -11.83 1.44
C PRO A 219 -5.99 -12.22 1.23
N ASP A 220 -5.34 -11.61 0.25
CA ASP A 220 -3.94 -11.89 -0.12
C ASP A 220 -2.95 -10.86 0.46
N GLY A 221 -3.41 -10.05 1.41
CA GLY A 221 -2.61 -9.02 2.07
C GLY A 221 -1.70 -9.59 3.15
N ILE A 222 -0.55 -8.94 3.35
CA ILE A 222 0.34 -9.22 4.47
C ILE A 222 -0.17 -8.43 5.67
N ARG A 223 -0.52 -9.14 6.75
CA ARG A 223 -1.04 -8.49 7.96
C ARG A 223 0.09 -7.90 8.79
N GLY A 224 -0.29 -6.91 9.60
CA GLY A 224 0.59 -6.28 10.56
C GLY A 224 0.99 -4.86 10.19
N ARG A 225 1.88 -4.34 11.03
CA ARG A 225 2.23 -2.93 11.11
C ARG A 225 3.68 -2.76 10.69
N PHE A 226 3.96 -2.00 9.65
CA PHE A 226 5.33 -1.85 9.13
C PHE A 226 5.82 -0.40 9.21
N ALA A 227 7.13 -0.23 9.29
CA ALA A 227 7.81 1.05 9.16
C ALA A 227 8.98 0.93 8.19
N LEU A 228 9.06 1.84 7.23
CA LEU A 228 10.18 1.99 6.32
C LEU A 228 11.07 3.12 6.80
N GLN A 229 12.28 2.77 7.20
CA GLN A 229 13.28 3.71 7.69
C GLN A 229 13.96 4.45 6.51
N PRO A 230 14.59 5.63 6.75
CA PRO A 230 15.25 6.41 5.70
C PRO A 230 16.38 5.66 4.97
N ASP A 231 17.05 4.72 5.65
CA ASP A 231 18.10 3.86 5.08
C ASP A 231 17.55 2.75 4.16
N GLY A 232 16.23 2.54 4.17
CA GLY A 232 15.53 1.49 3.43
C GLY A 232 15.26 0.23 4.24
N THR A 233 15.60 0.22 5.53
CA THR A 233 15.26 -0.89 6.42
C THR A 233 13.75 -0.93 6.65
N LEU A 234 13.12 -2.07 6.32
CA LEU A 234 11.73 -2.34 6.65
C LEU A 234 11.66 -3.08 7.99
N GLN A 235 10.83 -2.58 8.91
CA GLN A 235 10.63 -3.15 10.23
C GLN A 235 9.16 -3.50 10.45
N ARG A 236 8.89 -4.65 11.06
CA ARG A 236 7.56 -5.04 11.55
C ARG A 236 7.45 -4.58 13.00
N LEU A 237 6.48 -3.72 13.29
CA LEU A 237 6.24 -3.12 14.60
C LEU A 237 5.26 -3.92 15.48
N GLY A 238 4.66 -4.98 14.93
CA GLY A 238 3.74 -5.88 15.64
C GLY A 238 2.80 -6.63 14.71
N THR A 239 2.30 -7.78 15.17
CA THR A 239 1.19 -8.52 14.58
C THR A 239 -0.10 -7.96 15.16
N GLY A 240 -0.67 -6.95 14.50
CA GLY A 240 -1.99 -6.41 14.86
C GLY A 240 -3.09 -7.42 14.61
#